data_AF-A0AA45WQ39-F1
#
_entry.id   AF-A0AA45WQ39-F1
#
_cell.length_a   1.000
_cell.length_b   1.000
_cell.length_c   1.000
_cell.angle_alpha   90.00
_cell.angle_beta   90.00
_cell.angle_gamma   90.00
#
_symmetry.space_group_name_H-M   'P 1'
#
loop_
_entity.id
_entity.type
_entity.pdbx_description
1 polymer ?
#
loop_
_entity_poly.entity_id
_entity_poly.type
_entity_poly.pdbx_seq_one_letter_code
_entity_poly.pdbx_strand_id
1 'polypeptide(L)'
;MVNAIYSETIQTTREDLLTHPVYTMINSPERIKIFMKHHVFAVWDYMNVLKRLQRQLTSLTIPWIPRAHAEYVRYINEMVLTEEADEDGQGGYASHFEMYIQAMDEAGADITPIQQYVEMVIAGYHPIESLYSSEIPPTVADFVRQSLELSLNGKPHEVAAWFIFGRDDLIPDMFAALLRSLEQQGIHNRFTSYLRRHLAVNGMRNGPLAEKLLQSLCGNDPLKREQAYRIAQSALEARLRLWDGITDEIKRTGL
;
A
#
# COMPACT_ATOMS: atom_id res chain seq x y z
N MET A 1 14.81 -24.73 4.71
CA MET A 1 13.47 -24.43 5.26
C MET A 1 12.85 -23.43 4.32
N VAL A 2 12.05 -23.91 3.36
CA VAL A 2 11.29 -23.02 2.46
C VAL A 2 10.23 -22.35 3.32
N ASN A 3 10.17 -21.02 3.24
CA ASN A 3 9.22 -20.15 3.92
C ASN A 3 7.84 -20.80 3.97
N ALA A 4 7.36 -21.12 5.17
CA ALA A 4 6.09 -21.82 5.30
C ALA A 4 4.94 -21.01 4.65
N ILE A 5 5.08 -19.69 4.51
CA ILE A 5 4.01 -18.80 4.03
C ILE A 5 4.05 -18.51 2.50
N TYR A 6 5.17 -18.76 1.82
CA TYR A 6 5.28 -18.49 0.37
C TYR A 6 5.00 -19.77 -0.42
N SER A 7 3.74 -19.99 -0.78
CA SER A 7 3.41 -21.00 -1.78
C SER A 7 4.01 -20.63 -3.14
N GLU A 8 4.20 -21.62 -4.01
CA GLU A 8 4.65 -21.41 -5.39
C GLU A 8 3.76 -20.37 -6.11
N THR A 9 2.44 -20.44 -5.90
CA THR A 9 1.47 -19.49 -6.46
C THR A 9 1.72 -18.05 -6.01
N ILE A 10 1.97 -17.82 -4.71
CA ILE A 10 2.25 -16.47 -4.18
C ILE A 10 3.53 -15.91 -4.80
N GLN A 11 4.56 -16.75 -4.97
CA GLN A 11 5.80 -16.33 -5.62
C GLN A 11 5.60 -15.99 -7.09
N THR A 12 4.87 -16.82 -7.84
CA THR A 12 4.55 -16.53 -9.24
C THR A 12 3.82 -15.20 -9.40
N THR A 13 2.77 -14.95 -8.60
CA THR A 13 2.04 -13.67 -8.68
C THR A 13 2.90 -12.48 -8.26
N ARG A 14 3.80 -12.65 -7.28
CA ARG A 14 4.77 -11.62 -6.90
C ARG A 14 5.74 -11.31 -8.05
N GLU A 15 6.24 -12.33 -8.74
CA GLU A 15 7.13 -12.20 -9.90
C GLU A 15 6.43 -11.52 -11.08
N ASP A 16 5.19 -11.91 -11.39
CA ASP A 16 4.37 -11.26 -12.42
C ASP A 16 4.22 -9.75 -12.13
N LEU A 17 4.05 -9.40 -10.85
CA LEU A 17 3.91 -8.02 -10.43
C LEU A 17 5.21 -7.22 -10.52
N LEU A 18 6.35 -7.84 -10.23
CA LEU A 18 7.67 -7.19 -10.31
C LEU A 18 8.19 -7.08 -11.74
N THR A 19 7.69 -7.91 -12.65
CA THR A 19 8.01 -7.89 -14.07
C THR A 19 6.93 -7.21 -14.93
N HIS A 20 5.91 -6.65 -14.26
CA HIS A 20 4.75 -6.07 -14.93
C HIS A 20 5.11 -4.96 -15.94
N PRO A 21 4.49 -4.92 -17.13
CA PRO A 21 4.83 -3.94 -18.19
C PRO A 21 4.69 -2.48 -17.78
N VAL A 22 3.92 -2.17 -16.73
CA VAL A 22 3.73 -0.79 -16.26
C VAL A 22 5.06 -0.07 -15.99
N TYR A 23 6.08 -0.76 -15.47
CA TYR A 23 7.35 -0.10 -15.12
C TYR A 23 8.08 0.41 -16.36
N THR A 24 7.96 -0.26 -17.51
CA THR A 24 8.58 0.22 -18.77
C THR A 24 7.68 1.22 -19.50
N MET A 25 6.38 1.19 -19.23
CA MET A 25 5.42 2.14 -19.82
C MET A 25 5.50 3.52 -19.17
N ILE A 26 5.81 3.65 -17.87
CA ILE A 26 5.91 4.95 -17.20
C ILE A 26 7.22 5.65 -17.58
N ASN A 27 7.24 6.23 -18.78
CA ASN A 27 8.44 6.81 -19.40
C ASN A 27 8.24 8.23 -19.94
N SER A 28 7.08 8.86 -19.66
CA SER A 28 6.80 10.26 -19.97
C SER A 28 6.08 10.94 -18.81
N PRO A 29 6.14 12.29 -18.71
CA PRO A 29 5.39 13.04 -17.71
C PRO A 29 3.88 12.70 -17.70
N GLU A 30 3.27 12.54 -18.87
CA GLU A 30 1.83 12.25 -19.02
C GLU A 30 1.49 10.86 -18.46
N ARG A 31 2.33 9.87 -18.74
CA ARG A 31 2.14 8.50 -18.23
C ARG A 31 2.38 8.41 -16.72
N ILE A 32 3.29 9.22 -16.16
CA ILE A 32 3.47 9.36 -14.70
C ILE A 32 2.21 9.91 -14.05
N LYS A 33 1.58 10.94 -14.64
CA LYS A 33 0.33 11.50 -14.11
C LYS A 33 -0.76 10.44 -14.06
N ILE A 34 -0.88 9.59 -15.09
CA ILE A 34 -1.83 8.45 -15.09
C ILE A 34 -1.51 7.48 -13.95
N PHE A 35 -0.24 7.08 -13.80
CA PHE A 35 0.18 6.20 -12.70
C PHE A 35 -0.21 6.80 -11.34
N MET A 36 0.12 8.07 -11.12
CA MET A 36 -0.16 8.77 -9.86
C MET A 36 -1.65 8.83 -9.55
N LYS A 37 -2.47 9.16 -10.55
CA LYS A 37 -3.93 9.25 -10.42
C LYS A 37 -4.55 7.95 -9.91
N HIS A 38 -4.03 6.79 -10.33
CA HIS A 38 -4.49 5.49 -9.83
C HIS A 38 -3.86 5.13 -8.49
N HIS A 39 -2.54 5.31 -8.37
CA HIS A 39 -1.77 4.83 -7.22
C HIS A 39 -2.04 5.62 -5.94
N VAL A 40 -2.42 6.89 -6.02
CA VAL A 40 -2.69 7.75 -4.85
C VAL A 40 -3.75 7.16 -3.91
N PHE A 41 -4.74 6.45 -4.45
CA PHE A 41 -5.75 5.74 -3.67
C PHE A 41 -5.15 4.60 -2.85
N ALA A 42 -4.15 3.89 -3.39
CA ALA A 42 -3.45 2.85 -2.66
C ALA A 42 -2.49 3.41 -1.59
N VAL A 43 -1.98 4.63 -1.79
CA VAL A 43 -1.19 5.37 -0.79
C VAL A 43 -2.10 5.78 0.38
N TRP A 44 -3.27 6.35 0.09
CA TRP A 44 -4.28 6.67 1.11
C TRP A 44 -4.74 5.42 1.86
N ASP A 45 -5.10 4.37 1.12
CA ASP A 45 -5.62 3.12 1.67
C ASP A 45 -4.63 2.38 2.59
N TYR A 46 -3.33 2.55 2.37
CA TYR A 46 -2.29 2.00 3.24
C TYR A 46 -2.59 2.30 4.72
N MET A 47 -3.01 3.53 5.02
CA MET A 47 -3.31 3.97 6.37
C MET A 47 -4.50 3.23 6.99
N ASN A 48 -5.52 2.84 6.22
CA ASN A 48 -6.66 2.09 6.77
C ASN A 48 -6.24 0.72 7.30
N VAL A 49 -5.42 0.01 6.52
CA VAL A 49 -4.87 -1.30 6.92
C VAL A 49 -3.92 -1.14 8.12
N LEU A 50 -3.04 -0.14 8.06
CA LEU A 50 -2.09 0.15 9.14
C LEU A 50 -2.80 0.49 10.45
N LYS A 51 -3.81 1.35 10.43
CA LYS A 51 -4.59 1.72 11.61
C LYS A 51 -5.40 0.56 12.17
N ARG A 52 -5.93 -0.31 11.30
CA ARG A 52 -6.55 -1.56 11.75
C ARG A 52 -5.56 -2.44 12.52
N LEU A 53 -4.35 -2.61 12.00
CA LEU A 53 -3.30 -3.36 12.70
C LEU A 53 -2.85 -2.66 13.98
N GLN A 54 -2.71 -1.34 14.00
CA GLN A 54 -2.39 -0.58 15.21
C GLN A 54 -3.42 -0.80 16.31
N ARG A 55 -4.72 -0.74 15.99
CA ARG A 55 -5.81 -1.04 16.93
C ARG A 55 -5.73 -2.45 17.50
N GLN A 56 -5.29 -3.41 16.69
CA GLN A 56 -5.18 -4.81 17.07
C GLN A 56 -3.94 -5.08 17.94
N LEU A 57 -2.79 -4.50 17.58
CA LEU A 57 -1.49 -4.81 18.16
C LEU A 57 -1.11 -3.90 19.32
N THR A 58 -1.78 -2.76 19.48
CA THR A 58 -1.55 -1.80 20.57
C THR A 58 -2.79 -1.62 21.45
N SER A 59 -2.73 -0.70 22.41
CA SER A 59 -3.89 -0.27 23.18
C SER A 59 -4.18 1.20 22.87
N LEU A 60 -5.37 1.44 22.34
CA LEU A 60 -5.91 2.78 22.08
C LEU A 60 -7.08 3.11 23.03
N THR A 61 -7.26 2.32 24.10
CA THR A 61 -8.37 2.45 25.05
C THR A 61 -7.92 3.13 26.33
N ILE A 62 -8.86 3.79 27.01
CA ILE A 62 -8.67 4.33 28.37
C ILE A 62 -9.65 3.60 29.32
N PRO A 63 -9.18 2.98 30.42
CA PRO A 63 -7.79 2.93 30.88
C PRO A 63 -6.88 2.12 29.93
N TRP A 64 -5.60 2.48 29.91
CA TRP A 64 -4.59 1.82 29.08
C TRP A 64 -4.32 0.40 29.58
N ILE A 65 -4.19 -0.54 28.64
CA ILE A 65 -3.92 -1.96 28.94
C ILE A 65 -2.70 -2.40 28.13
N PRO A 66 -1.62 -2.90 28.75
CA PRO A 66 -0.46 -3.37 28.02
C PRO A 66 -0.78 -4.60 27.16
N ARG A 67 -0.12 -4.71 26.00
CA ARG A 67 -0.19 -5.89 25.13
C ARG A 67 0.98 -6.82 25.41
N ALA A 68 0.77 -8.12 25.17
CA ALA A 68 1.72 -9.16 25.55
C ALA A 68 3.06 -9.14 24.77
N HIS A 69 3.05 -8.62 23.54
CA HIS A 69 4.19 -8.64 22.62
C HIS A 69 4.68 -7.22 22.33
N ALA A 70 5.63 -6.74 23.12
CA ALA A 70 6.18 -5.39 23.00
C ALA A 70 6.87 -5.14 21.65
N GLU A 71 7.45 -6.19 21.05
CA GLU A 71 8.07 -6.14 19.73
C GLU A 71 7.07 -5.79 18.62
N TYR A 72 5.84 -6.30 18.68
CA TYR A 72 4.79 -5.98 17.70
C TYR A 72 4.19 -4.60 17.95
N VAL A 73 4.08 -4.19 19.22
CA VAL A 73 3.66 -2.83 19.61
C VAL A 73 4.65 -1.81 19.05
N ARG A 74 5.95 -2.05 19.22
CA ARG A 74 7.01 -1.19 18.69
C ARG A 74 6.95 -1.14 17.16
N TYR A 75 6.95 -2.32 16.51
CA TYR A 75 6.91 -2.42 15.05
C TYR A 75 5.78 -1.60 14.43
N ILE A 76 4.54 -1.79 14.90
CA ILE A 76 3.40 -1.09 14.30
C ILE A 76 3.43 0.41 14.59
N ASN A 77 3.91 0.85 15.76
CA ASN A 77 4.02 2.27 16.07
C ASN A 77 5.14 2.96 15.29
N GLU A 78 6.25 2.28 15.04
CA GLU A 78 7.31 2.80 14.14
C GLU A 78 6.78 2.96 12.72
N MET A 79 5.99 2.00 12.22
CA MET A 79 5.35 2.15 10.91
C MET A 79 4.35 3.31 10.87
N VAL A 80 3.56 3.49 11.93
CA VAL A 80 2.64 4.63 12.03
C VAL A 80 3.39 5.96 12.05
N LEU A 81 4.49 6.06 12.80
CA LEU A 81 5.33 7.25 12.79
C LEU A 81 5.83 7.55 11.37
N THR A 82 6.38 6.56 10.68
CA THR A 82 6.91 6.72 9.32
C THR A 82 5.84 7.00 8.28
N GLU A 83 4.62 6.49 8.40
CA GLU A 83 3.63 6.65 7.31
C GLU A 83 2.70 7.85 7.54
N GLU A 84 2.44 8.22 8.81
CA GLU A 84 1.52 9.29 9.17
C GLU A 84 2.21 10.62 9.52
N ALA A 85 3.48 10.59 9.92
CA ALA A 85 4.19 11.76 10.44
C ALA A 85 5.71 11.67 10.17
N ASP A 86 6.09 11.33 8.95
CA ASP A 86 7.50 11.23 8.57
C ASP A 86 8.17 12.60 8.44
N GLU A 87 9.49 12.62 8.48
CA GLU A 87 10.28 13.79 8.06
C GLU A 87 10.09 14.06 6.56
N ASP A 88 9.64 15.27 6.21
CA ASP A 88 9.34 15.66 4.83
C ASP A 88 10.58 16.06 3.99
N GLY A 89 11.76 16.06 4.60
CA GLY A 89 13.00 16.50 3.98
C GLY A 89 13.11 18.02 3.77
N GLN A 90 12.16 18.80 4.31
CA GLN A 90 12.10 20.27 4.28
C GLN A 90 12.19 20.88 5.70
N GLY A 91 12.49 20.06 6.71
CA GLY A 91 12.56 20.46 8.11
C GLY A 91 11.21 20.42 8.84
N GLY A 92 10.19 19.81 8.23
CA GLY A 92 8.87 19.57 8.80
C GLY A 92 8.51 18.09 8.87
N TYR A 93 7.23 17.83 9.11
CA TYR A 93 6.65 16.49 9.13
C TYR A 93 5.40 16.43 8.25
N ALA A 94 5.21 15.31 7.57
CA ALA A 94 4.01 15.05 6.80
C ALA A 94 3.71 13.56 6.74
N SER A 95 2.46 13.19 6.49
CA SER A 95 2.14 11.82 6.09
C SER A 95 2.67 11.52 4.69
N HIS A 96 2.95 10.25 4.42
CA HIS A 96 3.30 9.82 3.06
C HIS A 96 2.18 10.13 2.05
N PHE A 97 0.92 10.14 2.48
CA PHE A 97 -0.18 10.58 1.62
C PHE A 97 -0.04 12.06 1.22
N GLU A 98 0.23 12.96 2.17
CA GLU A 98 0.46 14.39 1.88
C GLU A 98 1.69 14.59 0.98
N MET A 99 2.79 13.88 1.25
CA MET A 99 3.98 13.93 0.40
C MET A 99 3.69 13.46 -1.03
N TYR A 100 2.84 12.44 -1.19
CA TYR A 100 2.42 11.95 -2.50
C TYR A 100 1.57 12.98 -3.24
N ILE A 101 0.61 13.62 -2.56
CA ILE A 101 -0.22 14.69 -3.12
C ILE A 101 0.65 15.88 -3.56
N GLN A 102 1.65 16.27 -2.78
CA GLN A 102 2.60 17.32 -3.18
C GLN A 102 3.43 16.92 -4.41
N ALA A 103 3.81 15.64 -4.54
CA ALA A 103 4.47 15.15 -5.74
C ALA A 103 3.54 15.12 -6.96
N MET A 104 2.26 14.85 -6.77
CA MET A 104 1.23 14.93 -7.81
C MET A 104 1.04 16.36 -8.31
N ASP A 105 0.93 17.32 -7.38
CA ASP A 105 0.77 18.74 -7.70
C ASP A 105 1.97 19.27 -8.51
N GLU A 106 3.20 18.97 -8.09
CA GLU A 106 4.42 19.33 -8.85
C GLU A 106 4.43 18.69 -10.25
N ALA A 107 3.98 17.45 -10.38
CA ALA A 107 3.88 16.77 -11.67
C ALA A 107 2.71 17.32 -12.53
N GLY A 108 1.80 18.11 -11.96
CA GLY A 108 0.54 18.51 -12.58
C GLY A 108 -0.36 17.32 -12.88
N ALA A 109 -0.40 16.33 -11.99
CA ALA A 109 -1.36 15.23 -12.00
C ALA A 109 -2.66 15.67 -11.32
N ASP A 110 -3.79 15.20 -11.82
CA ASP A 110 -5.10 15.56 -11.25
C ASP A 110 -5.31 14.89 -9.89
N ILE A 111 -5.43 15.70 -8.85
CA ILE A 111 -5.69 15.29 -7.46
C ILE A 111 -7.17 15.39 -7.09
N THR A 112 -8.01 15.96 -7.96
CA THR A 112 -9.43 16.22 -7.68
C THR A 112 -10.19 14.95 -7.27
N PRO A 113 -10.05 13.80 -7.96
CA PRO A 113 -10.84 12.61 -7.62
C PRO A 113 -10.54 12.06 -6.22
N ILE A 114 -9.26 12.03 -5.81
CA ILE A 114 -8.89 11.55 -4.48
C ILE A 114 -9.28 12.55 -3.39
N GLN A 115 -9.16 13.86 -3.64
CA GLN A 115 -9.59 14.89 -2.69
C GLN A 115 -11.08 14.81 -2.43
N GLN A 116 -11.90 14.76 -3.49
CA GLN A 116 -13.35 14.62 -3.38
C GLN A 116 -13.73 13.31 -2.66
N TYR A 117 -13.05 12.20 -2.96
CA TYR A 117 -13.29 10.95 -2.25
C TYR A 117 -13.04 11.07 -0.74
N VAL A 118 -11.91 11.65 -0.35
CA VAL A 118 -11.57 11.87 1.06
C VAL A 118 -12.55 12.84 1.73
N GLU A 119 -12.95 13.92 1.05
CA GLU A 119 -13.97 14.85 1.52
C GLU A 119 -15.33 14.18 1.75
N MET A 120 -15.75 13.28 0.84
CA MET A 120 -16.97 12.49 1.03
C MET A 120 -16.87 11.59 2.28
N VAL A 121 -15.73 10.94 2.50
CA VAL A 121 -15.52 10.13 3.71
C VAL A 121 -15.55 11.00 4.98
N ILE A 122 -14.93 12.18 4.96
CA ILE A 122 -14.96 13.15 6.07
C ILE A 122 -16.39 13.63 6.34
N ALA A 123 -17.19 13.87 5.30
CA ALA A 123 -18.59 14.27 5.40
C ALA A 123 -19.52 13.14 5.88
N GLY A 124 -19.01 11.92 6.10
CA GLY A 124 -19.75 10.79 6.65
C GLY A 124 -20.50 9.95 5.61
N TYR A 125 -20.22 10.13 4.31
CA TYR A 125 -20.72 9.21 3.28
C TYR A 125 -20.08 7.82 3.44
N HIS A 126 -20.78 6.77 3.00
CA HIS A 126 -20.32 5.40 3.16
C HIS A 126 -19.04 5.14 2.33
N PRO A 127 -17.88 4.84 2.97
CA PRO A 127 -16.59 4.85 2.27
C PRO A 127 -16.47 3.91 1.08
N ILE A 128 -17.15 2.76 1.11
CA ILE A 128 -17.14 1.80 0.00
C ILE A 128 -18.06 2.23 -1.14
N GLU A 129 -19.21 2.84 -0.82
CA GLU A 129 -20.14 3.29 -1.86
C GLU A 129 -19.57 4.50 -2.60
N SER A 130 -18.89 5.39 -1.88
CA SER A 130 -18.22 6.57 -2.44
C SER A 130 -17.08 6.25 -3.41
N LEU A 131 -16.58 5.01 -3.46
CA LEU A 131 -15.56 4.60 -4.44
C LEU A 131 -16.10 4.45 -5.86
N TYR A 132 -17.41 4.22 -6.01
CA TYR A 132 -18.03 3.93 -7.30
C TYR A 132 -18.57 5.20 -7.97
N SER A 133 -17.71 6.24 -8.03
CA SER A 133 -17.97 7.45 -8.81
C SER A 133 -17.45 7.32 -10.25
N SER A 134 -17.90 8.19 -11.16
CA SER A 134 -17.43 8.20 -12.54
C SER A 134 -15.96 8.61 -12.72
N GLU A 135 -15.35 9.20 -11.69
CA GLU A 135 -13.99 9.75 -11.75
C GLU A 135 -12.94 8.77 -11.22
N ILE A 136 -13.37 7.73 -10.48
CA ILE A 136 -12.48 6.70 -9.93
C ILE A 136 -12.48 5.48 -10.84
N PRO A 137 -11.32 5.04 -11.37
CA PRO A 137 -11.25 3.84 -12.19
C PRO A 137 -11.77 2.60 -11.45
N PRO A 138 -12.52 1.69 -12.10
CA PRO A 138 -13.06 0.49 -11.45
C PRO A 138 -12.02 -0.38 -10.76
N THR A 139 -10.83 -0.54 -11.35
CA THR A 139 -9.71 -1.30 -10.76
C THR A 139 -9.18 -0.66 -9.47
N VAL A 140 -9.21 0.68 -9.39
CA VAL A 140 -8.87 1.43 -8.18
C VAL A 140 -9.95 1.24 -7.12
N ALA A 141 -11.22 1.40 -7.49
CA ALA A 141 -12.35 1.20 -6.59
C ALA A 141 -12.35 -0.22 -5.99
N ASP A 142 -12.16 -1.25 -6.81
CA ASP A 142 -12.13 -2.64 -6.35
C ASP A 142 -10.95 -2.94 -5.44
N PHE A 143 -9.79 -2.33 -5.71
CA PHE A 143 -8.60 -2.48 -4.87
C PHE A 143 -8.82 -1.89 -3.47
N VAL A 144 -9.33 -0.65 -3.39
CA VAL A 144 -9.60 0.03 -2.12
C VAL A 144 -10.80 -0.59 -1.39
N ARG A 145 -11.81 -1.07 -2.11
CA ARG A 145 -12.93 -1.79 -1.49
C ARG A 145 -12.45 -3.03 -0.76
N GLN A 146 -11.62 -3.86 -1.40
CA GLN A 146 -11.12 -5.10 -0.80
C GLN A 146 -10.33 -4.84 0.49
N SER A 147 -9.42 -3.87 0.48
CA SER A 147 -8.64 -3.49 1.67
C SER A 147 -9.50 -2.85 2.76
N LEU A 148 -10.50 -2.02 2.41
CA LEU A 148 -11.42 -1.43 3.38
C LEU A 148 -12.33 -2.49 4.03
N GLU A 149 -12.94 -3.37 3.24
CA GLU A 149 -13.75 -4.48 3.76
C GLU A 149 -12.94 -5.35 4.72
N LEU A 150 -11.69 -5.66 4.35
CA LEU A 150 -10.77 -6.41 5.18
C LEU A 150 -10.38 -5.62 6.45
N SER A 151 -10.12 -4.33 6.34
CA SER A 151 -9.75 -3.48 7.47
C SER A 151 -10.90 -3.33 8.47
N LEU A 152 -12.14 -3.28 7.99
CA LEU A 152 -13.33 -3.14 8.82
C LEU A 152 -13.76 -4.47 9.46
N ASN A 153 -13.79 -5.54 8.67
CA ASN A 153 -14.47 -6.80 9.04
C ASN A 153 -13.53 -8.01 9.15
N GLY A 154 -12.31 -7.91 8.62
CA GLY A 154 -11.34 -9.00 8.58
C GLY A 154 -10.80 -9.38 9.96
N LYS A 155 -10.41 -10.66 10.06
CA LYS A 155 -9.73 -11.18 11.25
C LYS A 155 -8.28 -10.68 11.30
N PRO A 156 -7.66 -10.60 12.49
CA PRO A 156 -6.30 -10.07 12.65
C PRO A 156 -5.24 -10.67 11.70
N HIS A 157 -5.20 -11.99 11.53
CA HIS A 157 -4.24 -12.67 10.66
C HIS A 157 -4.52 -12.42 9.17
N GLU A 158 -5.77 -12.17 8.79
CA GLU A 158 -6.14 -11.82 7.42
C GLU A 158 -5.66 -10.40 7.08
N VAL A 159 -5.93 -9.42 7.95
CA VAL A 159 -5.42 -8.05 7.77
C VAL A 159 -3.89 -8.02 7.73
N ALA A 160 -3.24 -8.78 8.63
CA ALA A 160 -1.79 -8.87 8.65
C ALA A 160 -1.23 -9.50 7.37
N ALA A 161 -1.86 -10.53 6.82
CA ALA A 161 -1.44 -11.12 5.56
C ALA A 161 -1.54 -10.12 4.39
N TRP A 162 -2.64 -9.37 4.29
CA TRP A 162 -2.80 -8.34 3.25
C TRP A 162 -1.71 -7.27 3.35
N PHE A 163 -1.43 -6.83 4.58
CA PHE A 163 -0.40 -5.83 4.85
C PHE A 163 1.01 -6.32 4.47
N ILE A 164 1.38 -7.51 4.93
CA ILE A 164 2.74 -8.04 4.74
C ILE A 164 2.98 -8.31 3.25
N PHE A 165 2.12 -9.08 2.60
CA PHE A 165 2.36 -9.52 1.22
C PHE A 165 2.00 -8.45 0.18
N GLY A 166 0.93 -7.70 0.40
CA GLY A 166 0.45 -6.69 -0.55
C GLY A 166 1.09 -5.30 -0.40
N ARG A 167 1.85 -5.08 0.69
CA ARG A 167 2.48 -3.80 1.01
C ARG A 167 3.92 -3.95 1.48
N ASP A 168 4.16 -4.47 2.68
CA ASP A 168 5.47 -4.35 3.35
C ASP A 168 6.60 -5.11 2.62
N ASP A 169 6.33 -6.33 2.18
CA ASP A 169 7.27 -7.19 1.44
C ASP A 169 7.44 -6.78 -0.04
N LEU A 170 6.40 -6.17 -0.62
CA LEU A 170 6.32 -5.91 -2.06
C LEU A 170 6.80 -4.51 -2.45
N ILE A 171 6.44 -3.49 -1.66
CA ILE A 171 6.69 -2.08 -1.97
C ILE A 171 8.18 -1.79 -2.24
N PRO A 172 9.16 -2.32 -1.48
CA PRO A 172 10.57 -2.03 -1.73
C PRO A 172 11.02 -2.42 -3.15
N ASP A 173 10.72 -3.64 -3.60
CA ASP A 173 11.10 -4.13 -4.93
C ASP A 173 10.34 -3.40 -6.04
N MET A 174 9.04 -3.15 -5.82
CA MET A 174 8.17 -2.42 -6.74
C MET A 174 8.66 -0.96 -6.94
N PHE A 175 8.99 -0.27 -5.85
CA PHE A 175 9.47 1.10 -5.91
C PHE A 175 10.90 1.17 -6.47
N ALA A 176 11.74 0.18 -6.21
CA ALA A 176 13.04 0.08 -6.84
C ALA A 176 12.93 -0.12 -8.37
N ALA A 177 11.99 -0.96 -8.83
CA ALA A 177 11.73 -1.14 -10.26
C ALA A 177 11.24 0.16 -10.92
N LEU A 178 10.28 0.84 -10.29
CA LEU A 178 9.75 2.11 -10.78
C LEU A 178 10.81 3.21 -10.80
N LEU A 179 11.56 3.37 -9.72
CA LEU A 179 12.61 4.38 -9.61
C LEU A 179 13.69 4.18 -10.68
N ARG A 180 14.16 2.93 -10.89
CA ARG A 180 15.14 2.63 -11.95
C ARG A 180 14.64 3.06 -13.33
N SER A 181 13.37 2.79 -13.65
CA SER A 181 12.79 3.18 -14.93
C SER A 181 12.77 4.70 -15.12
N LEU A 182 12.31 5.43 -14.10
CA LEU A 182 12.26 6.89 -14.11
C LEU A 182 13.65 7.53 -14.26
N GLU A 183 14.64 7.03 -13.52
CA GLU A 183 16.02 7.52 -13.59
C GLU A 183 16.67 7.22 -14.95
N GLN A 184 16.37 6.09 -15.58
CA GLN A 184 16.82 5.79 -16.95
C GLN A 184 16.26 6.78 -17.98
N GLN A 185 15.10 7.38 -17.73
CA GLN A 185 14.52 8.44 -18.55
C GLN A 185 14.99 9.85 -18.13
N GLY A 186 15.92 9.95 -17.17
CA GLY A 186 16.42 11.24 -16.68
C GLY A 186 15.43 12.04 -15.83
N ILE A 187 14.40 11.39 -15.28
CA ILE A 187 13.37 12.04 -14.48
C ILE A 187 13.86 12.13 -13.03
N HIS A 188 14.07 13.36 -12.55
CA HIS A 188 14.47 13.63 -11.17
C HIS A 188 13.58 14.75 -10.59
N ASN A 189 12.50 14.36 -9.93
CA ASN A 189 11.48 15.25 -9.36
C ASN A 189 11.06 14.78 -7.95
N ARG A 190 10.10 15.49 -7.32
CA ARG A 190 9.56 15.10 -6.00
C ARG A 190 9.05 13.67 -5.94
N PHE A 191 8.49 13.14 -7.03
CA PHE A 191 8.05 11.75 -7.06
C PHE A 191 9.22 10.78 -6.92
N THR A 192 10.33 10.98 -7.63
CA THR A 192 11.52 10.14 -7.41
C THR A 192 12.10 10.29 -6.01
N SER A 193 12.02 11.48 -5.41
CA SER A 193 12.43 11.69 -4.01
C SER A 193 11.53 10.94 -3.03
N TYR A 194 10.21 10.93 -3.26
CA TYR A 194 9.24 10.14 -2.50
C TYR A 194 9.58 8.63 -2.56
N LEU A 195 9.88 8.11 -3.76
CA LEU A 195 10.28 6.71 -3.93
C LEU A 195 11.60 6.41 -3.21
N ARG A 196 12.60 7.29 -3.30
CA ARG A 196 13.88 7.14 -2.58
C ARG A 196 13.69 7.14 -1.06
N ARG A 197 12.82 8.01 -0.52
CA ARG A 197 12.50 8.04 0.91
C ARG A 197 11.93 6.69 1.35
N HIS A 198 10.98 6.14 0.61
CA HIS A 198 10.41 4.83 0.89
C HIS A 198 11.47 3.71 0.86
N LEU A 199 12.38 3.71 -0.10
CA LEU A 199 13.46 2.72 -0.13
C LEU A 199 14.40 2.85 1.08
N ALA A 200 14.72 4.08 1.48
CA ALA A 200 15.58 4.34 2.63
C ALA A 200 14.94 3.89 3.95
N VAL A 201 13.66 4.21 4.17
CA VAL A 201 12.94 3.83 5.40
C VAL A 201 12.52 2.35 5.41
N ASN A 202 12.19 1.77 4.26
CA ASN A 202 11.84 0.36 4.16
C ASN A 202 13.05 -0.55 4.35
N GLY A 203 14.24 -0.13 3.95
CA GLY A 203 15.49 -0.83 4.27
C GLY A 203 15.75 -0.97 5.78
N MET A 204 15.07 -0.17 6.61
CA MET A 204 15.11 -0.26 8.07
C MET A 204 14.01 -1.16 8.67
N ARG A 205 13.07 -1.65 7.86
CA ARG A 205 11.96 -2.50 8.35
C ARG A 205 12.42 -3.94 8.55
N ASN A 206 11.92 -4.54 9.63
CA ASN A 206 12.32 -5.89 10.04
C ASN A 206 11.39 -6.94 9.41
N GLY A 207 11.66 -7.34 8.16
CA GLY A 207 10.92 -8.40 7.46
C GLY A 207 10.73 -9.70 8.28
N PRO A 208 11.77 -10.22 8.96
CA PRO A 208 11.61 -11.37 9.87
C PRO A 208 10.61 -11.14 11.01
N LEU A 209 10.41 -9.90 11.46
CA LEU A 209 9.42 -9.57 12.50
C LEU A 209 8.00 -9.59 11.95
N ALA A 210 7.79 -9.15 10.71
CA ALA A 210 6.51 -9.23 10.02
C ALA A 210 6.04 -10.69 9.87
N GLU A 211 6.95 -11.60 9.48
CA GLU A 211 6.62 -13.03 9.40
C GLU A 211 6.27 -13.61 10.77
N LYS A 212 7.06 -13.30 11.81
CA LYS A 212 6.78 -13.73 13.19
C LYS A 212 5.43 -13.21 13.68
N LEU A 213 5.07 -11.97 13.35
CA LEU A 213 3.77 -11.40 13.66
C LEU A 213 2.65 -12.24 13.05
N LEU A 214 2.73 -12.56 11.75
CA LEU A 214 1.70 -13.38 11.10
C LEU A 214 1.62 -14.79 11.70
N GLN A 215 2.76 -15.42 11.95
CA GLN A 215 2.82 -16.73 12.62
C GLN A 215 2.18 -16.67 14.02
N SER A 216 2.43 -15.62 14.80
CA SER A 216 1.83 -15.42 16.11
C SER A 216 0.31 -15.27 16.05
N LEU A 217 -0.21 -14.49 15.09
CA LEU A 217 -1.66 -14.29 14.90
C LEU A 217 -2.38 -15.57 14.46
N CYS A 218 -1.70 -16.40 13.65
CA CYS A 218 -2.17 -17.72 13.25
C CYS A 218 -2.08 -18.75 14.38
N GLY A 219 -1.01 -18.72 15.18
CA GLY A 219 -0.70 -19.76 16.17
C GLY A 219 -0.63 -21.16 15.53
N ASN A 220 -1.07 -22.18 16.27
CA ASN A 220 -1.12 -23.56 15.78
C ASN A 220 -2.38 -23.89 14.95
N ASP A 221 -3.16 -22.88 14.55
CA ASP A 221 -4.44 -23.07 13.85
C ASP A 221 -4.20 -23.20 12.32
N PRO A 222 -4.45 -24.39 11.72
CA PRO A 222 -4.29 -24.58 10.27
C PRO A 222 -5.27 -23.75 9.44
N LEU A 223 -6.49 -23.50 9.93
CA LEU A 223 -7.50 -22.73 9.20
C LEU A 223 -7.11 -21.26 9.12
N LYS A 224 -6.54 -20.69 10.19
CA LYS A 224 -6.01 -19.31 10.15
C LYS A 224 -4.87 -19.17 9.18
N ARG A 225 -3.97 -20.15 9.14
CA ARG A 225 -2.88 -20.18 8.15
C ARG A 225 -3.46 -20.19 6.74
N GLU A 226 -4.39 -21.11 6.44
CA GLU A 226 -5.08 -21.18 5.15
C GLU A 226 -5.74 -19.84 4.74
N GLN A 227 -6.42 -19.18 5.67
CA GLN A 227 -7.01 -17.86 5.46
C GLN A 227 -5.94 -16.80 5.14
N ALA A 228 -4.83 -16.79 5.89
CA ALA A 228 -3.72 -15.87 5.63
C ALA A 228 -3.12 -16.07 4.22
N TYR A 229 -2.93 -17.32 3.76
CA TYR A 229 -2.44 -17.57 2.39
C TYR A 229 -3.40 -17.05 1.33
N ARG A 230 -4.71 -17.30 1.49
CA ARG A 230 -5.71 -16.82 0.53
C ARG A 230 -5.70 -15.30 0.44
N ILE A 231 -5.60 -14.61 1.58
CA ILE A 231 -5.54 -13.16 1.60
C ILE A 231 -4.22 -12.63 1.03
N ALA A 232 -3.09 -13.29 1.28
CA ALA A 232 -1.82 -12.94 0.67
C ALA A 232 -1.91 -12.99 -0.86
N GLN A 233 -2.47 -14.07 -1.40
CA GLN A 233 -2.72 -14.22 -2.84
C GLN A 233 -3.64 -13.11 -3.37
N SER A 234 -4.80 -12.90 -2.73
CA SER A 234 -5.75 -11.86 -3.15
C SER A 234 -5.16 -10.45 -3.11
N ALA A 235 -4.27 -10.15 -2.15
CA ALA A 235 -3.60 -8.85 -2.05
C ALA A 235 -2.66 -8.59 -3.23
N LEU A 236 -1.89 -9.60 -3.65
CA LEU A 236 -1.02 -9.53 -4.82
C LEU A 236 -1.82 -9.42 -6.12
N GLU A 237 -2.85 -10.24 -6.28
CA GLU A 237 -3.74 -10.19 -7.45
C GLU A 237 -4.50 -8.85 -7.56
N ALA A 238 -4.96 -8.29 -6.43
CA ALA A 238 -5.60 -6.98 -6.41
C ALA A 238 -4.62 -5.90 -6.87
N ARG A 239 -3.37 -5.97 -6.45
CA ARG A 239 -2.33 -5.03 -6.91
C ARG A 239 -2.02 -5.22 -8.40
N LEU A 240 -1.97 -6.45 -8.89
CA LEU A 240 -1.78 -6.74 -10.31
C LEU A 240 -2.90 -6.10 -11.14
N ARG A 241 -4.17 -6.27 -10.73
CA ARG A 241 -5.33 -5.63 -11.37
C ARG A 241 -5.27 -4.09 -11.33
N LEU A 242 -4.76 -3.51 -10.24
CA LEU A 242 -4.51 -2.07 -10.17
C LEU A 242 -3.50 -1.64 -11.24
N TRP A 243 -2.42 -2.40 -11.43
CA TRP A 243 -1.41 -2.15 -12.46
C TRP A 243 -1.95 -2.36 -13.87
N ASP A 244 -2.79 -3.38 -14.09
CA ASP A 244 -3.49 -3.60 -15.35
C ASP A 244 -4.31 -2.36 -15.71
N GLY A 245 -5.10 -1.82 -14.77
CA GLY A 245 -5.90 -0.61 -14.97
C GLY A 245 -5.08 0.62 -15.37
N ILE A 246 -3.86 0.76 -14.85
CA ILE A 246 -2.93 1.84 -15.26
C ILE A 246 -2.49 1.62 -16.71
N THR A 247 -2.06 0.40 -17.05
CA THR A 247 -1.58 0.11 -18.41
C THR A 247 -2.69 0.23 -19.45
N ASP A 248 -3.90 -0.18 -19.11
CA ASP A 248 -5.08 -0.05 -19.96
C ASP A 248 -5.45 1.41 -20.20
N GLU A 249 -5.36 2.27 -19.16
CA GLU A 249 -5.56 3.70 -19.35
C GLU A 249 -4.50 4.32 -20.25
N ILE A 250 -3.21 4.03 -20.03
CA ILE A 250 -2.12 4.52 -20.88
C ILE A 250 -2.39 4.16 -22.35
N LYS A 251 -2.70 2.88 -22.64
CA LYS A 251 -3.02 2.39 -23.99
C LYS A 251 -4.23 3.12 -24.58
N ARG A 252 -5.31 3.28 -23.81
CA ARG A 252 -6.55 3.94 -24.25
C ARG A 252 -6.34 5.41 -24.59
N THR A 253 -5.45 6.10 -23.87
CA THR A 253 -5.11 7.50 -24.14
C THR A 253 -4.18 7.71 -25.33
N GLY A 254 -3.69 6.62 -25.96
CA GLY A 254 -2.77 6.68 -27.09
C GLY A 254 -1.38 7.20 -26.73
N LEU A 255 -1.05 7.21 -25.43
CA LEU A 255 0.21 7.69 -24.90
C LEU A 255 1.30 6.65 -24.95
#